data_AF-A0A1L9RE04-F1
#
_entry.id   AF-A0A1L9RE04-F1
#
_cell.length_a   1.000
_cell.length_b   1.000
_cell.length_c   1.000
_cell.angle_alpha   90.00
_cell.angle_beta   90.00
_cell.angle_gamma   90.00
#
_symmetry.space_group_name_H-M   'P 1'
#
loop_
_entity.id
_entity.type
_entity.pdbx_description
1 polymer ?
#
loop_
_entity_poly.entity_id
_entity_poly.type
_entity_poly.pdbx_seq_one_letter_code
_entity_poly.pdbx_strand_id
1 'polypeptide(L)'
;MLDLHLFSVSLRRVRRRSARLSAVCGGARSNVDAVAVQVPLANDLNSFTLLYIPLDWITLLSGMQRIITTKITYSKVLDFWFGPKSSPDYLQEKSFWYGSPADDVLVRNTLGNDYEIAKQGELDRWMQEGQGEGALALILLLDQVPRNVFRGKPQAYATDSKALTAARYAVDHGWDKEMPSTQRRYLYSPFNHSEEMKDQAVSLRLFTELGDQYHLHWAKSFYEEIKRNGRFVHRDRILGR
;
A
#
# COMPACT_ATOMS: atom_id res chain seq x y z
N MET A 1 11.43 22.33 2.64
CA MET A 1 12.55 21.63 1.98
C MET A 1 13.47 21.16 3.09
N LEU A 2 13.43 19.88 3.45
CA LEU A 2 14.48 19.18 4.20
C LEU A 2 14.20 17.67 4.06
N ASP A 3 15.21 17.00 3.51
CA ASP A 3 15.28 15.60 3.08
C ASP A 3 14.90 14.55 4.14
N LEU A 4 14.11 13.55 3.73
CA LEU A 4 13.84 12.32 4.49
C LEU A 4 14.78 11.15 4.10
N HIS A 5 15.94 11.45 3.51
CA HIS A 5 17.04 10.50 3.43
C HIS A 5 18.00 10.77 4.58
N LEU A 6 17.99 9.91 5.59
CA LEU A 6 19.13 9.47 6.42
C LEU A 6 18.63 8.99 7.80
N PHE A 7 18.07 7.79 7.87
CA PHE A 7 18.24 6.96 9.08
C PHE A 7 18.77 5.60 8.66
N SER A 8 19.99 5.61 8.11
CA SER A 8 20.92 4.55 8.45
C SER A 8 21.21 4.73 9.93
N VAL A 9 20.66 3.86 10.79
CA VAL A 9 21.26 3.69 12.11
C VAL A 9 22.65 3.14 11.84
N SER A 10 23.60 4.05 11.68
CA SER A 10 25.00 3.71 11.80
C SER A 10 25.13 3.15 13.20
N LEU A 11 25.22 1.82 13.30
CA LEU A 11 25.96 1.19 14.37
C LEU A 11 27.40 1.69 14.22
N ARG A 12 27.65 2.96 14.57
CA ARG A 12 28.98 3.37 14.95
C ARG A 12 29.32 2.38 16.03
N ARG A 13 30.34 1.56 15.79
CA ARG A 13 31.08 0.88 16.84
C ARG A 13 31.41 1.97 17.84
N VAL A 14 30.57 2.14 18.85
CA VAL A 14 30.93 2.88 20.05
C VAL A 14 32.13 2.10 20.55
N ARG A 15 33.30 2.72 20.49
CA ARG A 15 34.53 2.19 21.08
C ARG A 15 34.14 1.61 22.43
N ARG A 16 34.41 0.31 22.63
CA ARG A 16 34.19 -0.40 23.90
C ARG A 16 34.66 0.49 25.05
N ARG A 17 33.73 1.19 25.69
CA ARG A 17 33.85 1.58 27.09
C ARG A 17 32.87 0.67 27.78
N SER A 18 33.37 -0.50 28.17
CA SER A 18 32.69 -1.38 29.12
C SER A 18 32.41 -0.55 30.37
N ALA A 19 31.15 -0.25 30.61
CA ALA A 19 30.70 0.21 31.91
C ALA A 19 30.13 -1.01 32.64
N ARG A 20 30.72 -1.38 33.78
CA ARG A 20 30.17 -2.43 34.64
C ARG A 20 28.97 -1.84 35.38
N LEU A 21 27.78 -2.33 35.07
CA LEU A 21 26.58 -2.05 35.84
C LEU A 21 26.30 -3.25 36.76
N SER A 22 25.93 -2.95 38.00
CA SER A 22 25.46 -3.96 38.95
C SER A 22 23.95 -4.09 38.80
N ALA A 23 23.47 -5.21 38.26
CA ALA A 23 22.07 -5.57 38.30
C ALA A 23 21.81 -6.46 39.52
N VAL A 24 20.67 -6.24 40.21
CA VAL A 24 20.18 -7.14 41.27
C VAL A 24 18.93 -7.82 40.74
N CYS A 25 19.02 -9.13 40.53
CA CYS A 25 17.87 -10.01 40.28
C CYS A 25 18.00 -11.20 41.23
N GLY A 26 16.98 -11.46 42.04
CA GLY A 26 16.94 -12.64 42.92
C GLY A 26 18.05 -12.73 43.97
N GLY A 27 18.63 -11.60 44.41
CA GLY A 27 19.59 -11.57 45.53
C GLY A 27 21.05 -11.89 45.20
N ALA A 28 21.40 -12.19 43.94
CA ALA A 28 22.79 -12.34 43.50
C ALA A 28 23.26 -11.14 42.66
N ARG A 29 24.50 -10.66 42.88
CA ARG A 29 25.15 -9.62 42.06
C ARG A 29 26.02 -10.27 40.99
N SER A 30 25.76 -9.98 39.72
CA SER A 30 26.64 -10.33 38.59
C SER A 30 26.91 -9.10 37.72
N ASN A 31 28.14 -8.99 37.20
CA ASN A 31 28.48 -7.97 36.19
C ASN A 31 27.98 -8.46 34.83
N VAL A 32 27.15 -7.67 34.16
CA VAL A 32 26.67 -7.94 32.79
C VAL A 32 27.17 -6.87 31.84
N ASP A 33 27.57 -7.27 30.63
CA ASP A 33 27.90 -6.35 29.55
C ASP A 33 26.61 -5.70 29.02
N ALA A 34 26.62 -4.39 28.85
CA ALA A 34 25.46 -3.60 28.39
C ALA A 34 25.85 -2.59 27.32
N VAL A 35 24.89 -2.25 26.45
CA VAL A 35 25.03 -1.19 25.44
C VAL A 35 24.12 -0.02 25.78
N ALA A 36 24.64 1.19 25.60
CA ALA A 36 23.86 2.40 25.77
C ALA A 36 23.09 2.70 24.47
N VAL A 37 21.77 2.81 24.56
CA VAL A 37 20.86 3.13 23.45
C VAL A 37 20.17 4.46 23.74
N GLN A 38 20.20 5.39 22.78
CA GLN A 38 19.40 6.61 22.85
C GLN A 38 17.97 6.30 22.45
N VAL A 39 17.02 6.60 23.35
CA VAL A 39 15.60 6.41 23.11
C VAL A 39 14.90 7.76 23.26
N PRO A 40 14.05 8.18 22.30
CA PRO A 40 13.32 9.44 22.40
C PRO A 40 12.35 9.40 23.59
N LEU A 41 12.23 10.53 24.28
CA LEU A 41 11.21 10.69 25.31
C LEU A 41 9.84 10.84 24.64
N ALA A 42 8.82 10.18 25.18
CA ALA A 42 7.48 10.26 24.62
C ALA A 42 7.03 11.72 24.56
N ASN A 43 6.58 12.15 23.37
CA ASN A 43 6.11 13.50 23.02
C ASN A 43 7.18 14.58 22.76
N ASP A 44 8.48 14.25 22.62
CA ASP A 44 9.49 15.20 22.17
C ASP A 44 10.57 14.53 21.28
N LEU A 45 10.64 14.93 20.01
CA LEU A 45 11.58 14.38 19.02
C LEU A 45 13.02 14.88 19.18
N ASN A 46 13.26 15.91 20.00
CA ASN A 46 14.58 16.50 20.21
C ASN A 46 15.22 16.08 21.53
N SER A 47 14.49 15.35 22.39
CA SER A 47 14.95 14.94 23.71
C SER A 47 15.10 13.40 23.79
N PHE A 48 16.31 12.94 24.13
CA PHE A 48 16.64 11.52 24.23
C PHE A 48 17.12 11.17 25.64
N THR A 49 16.76 9.97 26.11
CA THR A 49 17.35 9.38 27.31
C THR A 49 18.27 8.21 26.95
N LEU A 50 19.30 7.98 27.75
CA LEU A 50 20.23 6.86 27.59
C LEU A 50 19.75 5.68 28.44
N LEU A 51 19.30 4.62 27.76
CA LEU A 51 18.98 3.36 28.41
C LEU A 51 20.16 2.39 28.23
N TYR A 52 20.59 1.77 29.33
CA TYR A 52 21.61 0.72 29.31
C TYR A 52 20.92 -0.63 29.26
N ILE A 53 21.12 -1.33 28.16
CA ILE A 53 20.43 -2.59 27.88
C ILE A 53 21.44 -3.73 27.94
N PRO A 54 21.22 -4.77 28.77
CA PRO A 54 22.04 -5.97 28.81
C PRO A 54 22.17 -6.64 27.42
N LEU A 55 23.35 -7.14 27.06
CA LEU A 55 23.61 -7.72 25.73
C LEU A 55 22.73 -8.96 25.41
N ASP A 56 22.31 -9.72 26.42
CA ASP A 56 21.40 -10.86 26.31
C ASP A 56 19.95 -10.44 26.03
N TRP A 57 19.60 -9.18 26.29
CA TRP A 57 18.32 -8.59 25.89
C TRP A 57 18.36 -8.06 24.45
N ILE A 58 19.53 -7.91 23.84
CA ILE A 58 19.65 -7.42 22.46
C ILE A 58 19.08 -8.45 21.47
N THR A 59 19.13 -9.74 21.75
CA THR A 59 18.46 -10.76 20.92
C THR A 59 16.94 -10.70 21.06
N LEU A 60 16.43 -10.43 22.27
CA LEU A 60 15.02 -10.15 22.52
C LEU A 60 14.56 -8.83 21.86
N LEU A 61 15.41 -7.80 21.88
CA LEU A 61 15.15 -6.52 21.23
C LEU A 61 15.37 -6.53 19.72
N SER A 62 16.22 -7.40 19.18
CA SER A 62 16.28 -7.68 17.75
C SER A 62 14.99 -8.37 17.29
N GLY A 63 14.35 -9.12 18.20
CA GLY A 63 12.96 -9.59 18.06
C GLY A 63 11.90 -8.49 18.23
N MET A 64 12.11 -7.52 19.12
CA MET A 64 11.19 -6.38 19.31
C MET A 64 11.37 -5.25 18.28
N GLN A 65 12.51 -5.18 17.59
CA GLN A 65 12.73 -4.26 16.46
C GLN A 65 11.90 -4.67 15.23
N ARG A 66 11.18 -5.79 15.30
CA ARG A 66 10.18 -6.21 14.28
C ARG A 66 8.77 -5.67 14.51
N ILE A 67 8.44 -5.01 15.63
CA ILE A 67 7.04 -4.64 15.92
C ILE A 67 6.93 -3.27 16.62
N ILE A 68 7.25 -2.20 15.90
CA ILE A 68 6.26 -1.12 15.74
C ILE A 68 5.76 -1.26 14.29
N THR A 69 5.23 -2.43 13.95
CA THR A 69 4.47 -2.61 12.73
C THR A 69 3.15 -1.92 12.99
N THR A 70 2.97 -0.71 12.49
CA THR A 70 1.63 -0.20 12.27
C THR A 70 0.92 -1.26 11.43
N LYS A 71 -0.05 -1.95 12.04
CA LYS A 71 -0.82 -3.00 11.37
C LYS A 71 -1.37 -2.40 10.08
N ILE A 72 -1.01 -2.97 8.93
CA ILE A 72 -1.55 -2.54 7.65
C ILE A 72 -3.05 -2.84 7.70
N THR A 73 -3.88 -1.82 7.41
CA THR A 73 -5.33 -1.94 7.35
C THR A 73 -5.84 -1.48 5.99
N TYR A 74 -6.97 -2.02 5.54
CA TYR A 74 -7.64 -1.53 4.35
C TYR A 74 -8.05 -0.05 4.52
N SER A 75 -8.41 0.38 5.74
CA SER A 75 -8.75 1.78 6.03
C SER A 75 -7.60 2.74 5.73
N LYS A 76 -6.34 2.39 6.06
CA LYS A 76 -5.16 3.20 5.72
C LYS A 76 -5.09 3.49 4.20
N VAL A 77 -5.32 2.47 3.39
CA VAL A 77 -5.27 2.58 1.92
C VAL A 77 -6.41 3.48 1.42
N LEU A 78 -7.63 3.25 1.93
CA LEU A 78 -8.81 4.03 1.54
C LEU A 78 -8.68 5.49 1.99
N ASP A 79 -8.20 5.74 3.20
CA ASP A 79 -7.98 7.09 3.75
C ASP A 79 -6.92 7.85 2.96
N PHE A 80 -5.84 7.18 2.54
CA PHE A 80 -4.86 7.78 1.66
C PHE A 80 -5.47 8.14 0.29
N TRP A 81 -6.22 7.20 -0.30
CA TRP A 81 -6.68 7.34 -1.67
C TRP A 81 -7.85 8.31 -1.81
N PHE A 82 -8.81 8.25 -0.88
CA PHE A 82 -10.07 8.99 -0.91
C PHE A 82 -10.18 10.07 0.15
N GLY A 83 -9.24 10.15 1.10
CA GLY A 83 -9.40 10.93 2.32
C GLY A 83 -10.19 10.16 3.39
N PRO A 84 -10.01 10.49 4.68
CA PRO A 84 -10.85 9.94 5.75
C PRO A 84 -12.31 10.36 5.58
N LYS A 85 -13.27 9.48 5.87
CA LYS A 85 -14.72 9.78 5.78
C LYS A 85 -15.16 11.00 6.60
N SER A 86 -14.43 11.34 7.66
CA SER A 86 -14.67 12.51 8.51
C SER A 86 -14.05 13.80 7.97
N SER A 87 -13.27 13.75 6.89
CA SER A 87 -12.57 14.89 6.31
C SER A 87 -13.47 15.61 5.28
N PRO A 88 -13.43 16.96 5.20
CA PRO A 88 -14.06 17.68 4.09
C PRO A 88 -13.49 17.29 2.72
N ASP A 89 -12.26 16.77 2.69
CA ASP A 89 -11.59 16.33 1.47
C ASP A 89 -11.95 14.89 1.05
N TYR A 90 -12.93 14.25 1.72
CA TYR A 90 -13.40 12.91 1.39
C TYR A 90 -13.99 12.87 -0.02
N LEU A 91 -13.53 11.91 -0.82
CA LEU A 91 -13.88 11.69 -2.24
C LEU A 91 -13.55 12.86 -3.17
N GLN A 92 -12.85 13.89 -2.68
CA GLN A 92 -12.32 14.96 -3.52
C GLN A 92 -11.16 14.44 -4.35
N GLU A 93 -11.07 14.95 -5.58
CA GLU A 93 -10.05 14.55 -6.54
C GLU A 93 -8.63 14.77 -6.01
N LYS A 94 -7.76 13.77 -6.24
CA LYS A 94 -6.33 13.85 -5.89
C LYS A 94 -5.50 13.82 -7.16
N SER A 95 -4.43 14.62 -7.22
CA SER A 95 -3.53 14.70 -8.37
C SER A 95 -2.99 13.33 -8.80
N PHE A 96 -2.61 12.51 -7.82
CA PHE A 96 -2.03 11.19 -8.05
C PHE A 96 -2.97 10.17 -8.71
N TRP A 97 -4.27 10.45 -8.81
CA TRP A 97 -5.21 9.63 -9.58
C TRP A 97 -4.95 9.67 -11.09
N TYR A 98 -4.29 10.71 -11.58
CA TYR A 98 -3.88 10.87 -12.99
C TYR A 98 -2.36 10.81 -13.15
N GLY A 99 -1.64 11.27 -12.11
CA GLY A 99 -0.23 11.03 -11.89
C GLY A 99 0.70 12.05 -12.54
N SER A 100 1.80 12.30 -11.82
CA SER A 100 2.96 13.10 -12.19
C SER A 100 4.20 12.48 -11.54
N PRO A 101 5.44 12.87 -11.91
CA PRO A 101 6.62 12.33 -11.23
C PRO A 101 6.62 12.55 -9.70
N ALA A 102 6.06 13.67 -9.23
CA ALA A 102 5.93 13.95 -7.80
C ALA A 102 4.88 13.05 -7.12
N ASP A 103 3.74 12.85 -7.77
CA ASP A 103 2.70 11.93 -7.31
C ASP A 103 3.22 10.48 -7.23
N ASP A 104 4.01 10.06 -8.23
CA ASP A 104 4.59 8.72 -8.27
C ASP A 104 5.53 8.47 -7.09
N VAL A 105 6.28 9.50 -6.65
CA VAL A 105 7.10 9.44 -5.43
C VAL A 105 6.23 9.36 -4.18
N LEU A 106 5.18 10.18 -4.09
CA LEU A 106 4.24 10.15 -2.96
C LEU A 106 3.61 8.77 -2.80
N VAL A 107 3.01 8.22 -3.88
CA VAL A 107 2.36 6.91 -3.85
C VAL A 107 3.36 5.80 -3.50
N ARG A 108 4.57 5.84 -4.07
CA ARG A 108 5.64 4.86 -3.76
C ARG A 108 6.03 4.89 -2.29
N ASN A 109 6.23 6.08 -1.73
CA ASN A 109 6.66 6.23 -0.33
C ASN A 109 5.56 5.83 0.65
N THR A 110 4.28 6.03 0.31
CA THR A 110 3.17 5.75 1.23
C THR A 110 2.64 4.30 1.13
N LEU A 111 2.50 3.77 -0.09
CA LEU A 111 1.85 2.48 -0.35
C LEU A 111 2.76 1.44 -1.04
N GLY A 112 4.02 1.77 -1.37
CA GLY A 112 4.91 0.85 -2.08
C GLY A 112 5.17 -0.45 -1.32
N ASN A 113 5.39 -0.39 0.00
CA ASN A 113 5.54 -1.58 0.83
C ASN A 113 4.23 -2.39 0.93
N ASP A 114 3.09 -1.71 1.05
CA ASP A 114 1.78 -2.36 1.13
C ASP A 114 1.45 -3.10 -0.18
N TYR A 115 1.85 -2.55 -1.33
CA TYR A 115 1.75 -3.22 -2.62
C TYR A 115 2.56 -4.53 -2.65
N GLU A 116 3.83 -4.53 -2.20
CA GLU A 116 4.64 -5.76 -2.23
C GLU A 116 4.06 -6.87 -1.34
N ILE A 117 3.42 -6.50 -0.22
CA ILE A 117 2.73 -7.43 0.68
C ILE A 117 1.42 -7.93 0.04
N ALA A 118 0.62 -7.03 -0.57
CA ALA A 118 -0.60 -7.41 -1.31
C ALA A 118 -0.31 -8.36 -2.48
N LYS A 119 0.77 -8.09 -3.22
CA LYS A 119 1.25 -8.89 -4.33
C LYS A 119 1.59 -10.32 -3.90
N GLN A 120 2.14 -10.50 -2.70
CA GLN A 120 2.43 -11.81 -2.10
C GLN A 120 1.18 -12.52 -1.56
N GLY A 121 0.04 -11.84 -1.47
CA GLY A 121 -1.24 -12.40 -1.02
C GLY A 121 -1.48 -12.41 0.48
N GLU A 122 -0.60 -11.78 1.24
CA GLU A 122 -0.74 -11.66 2.69
C GLU A 122 -1.95 -10.80 3.12
N LEU A 123 -2.53 -10.02 2.20
CA LEU A 123 -3.69 -9.16 2.45
C LEU A 123 -5.01 -9.70 1.86
N ASP A 124 -5.01 -10.87 1.21
CA ASP A 124 -6.17 -11.38 0.47
C ASP A 124 -7.42 -11.57 1.36
N ARG A 125 -7.22 -11.84 2.65
CA ARG A 125 -8.29 -11.92 3.66
C ARG A 125 -9.14 -10.66 3.79
N TRP A 126 -8.62 -9.50 3.38
CA TRP A 126 -9.37 -8.24 3.44
C TRP A 126 -10.67 -8.29 2.63
N MET A 127 -10.73 -9.05 1.54
CA MET A 127 -11.98 -9.22 0.80
C MET A 127 -13.11 -9.78 1.67
N GLN A 128 -12.79 -10.68 2.61
CA GLN A 128 -13.78 -11.27 3.51
C GLN A 128 -14.02 -10.37 4.73
N GLU A 129 -12.94 -9.87 5.34
CA GLU A 129 -13.01 -9.07 6.58
C GLU A 129 -13.65 -7.69 6.36
N GLY A 130 -13.31 -7.02 5.25
CA GLY A 130 -13.75 -5.66 4.93
C GLY A 130 -14.77 -5.59 3.79
N GLN A 131 -15.20 -6.72 3.23
CA GLN A 131 -16.16 -6.79 2.13
C GLN A 131 -15.78 -5.86 0.95
N GLY A 132 -16.69 -4.98 0.51
CA GLY A 132 -16.45 -4.04 -0.58
C GLY A 132 -15.28 -3.08 -0.32
N GLU A 133 -15.11 -2.60 0.91
CA GLU A 133 -14.00 -1.72 1.29
C GLU A 133 -12.66 -2.46 1.28
N GLY A 134 -12.63 -3.68 1.81
CA GLY A 134 -11.44 -4.52 1.81
C GLY A 134 -11.02 -4.95 0.40
N ALA A 135 -11.99 -5.31 -0.45
CA ALA A 135 -11.75 -5.60 -1.86
C ALA A 135 -11.26 -4.35 -2.61
N LEU A 136 -11.88 -3.18 -2.40
CA LEU A 136 -11.44 -1.93 -3.02
C LEU A 136 -10.01 -1.56 -2.61
N ALA A 137 -9.65 -1.69 -1.33
CA ALA A 137 -8.29 -1.43 -0.88
C ALA A 137 -7.26 -2.35 -1.58
N LEU A 138 -7.57 -3.64 -1.74
CA LEU A 138 -6.74 -4.56 -2.51
C LEU A 138 -6.64 -4.16 -3.98
N ILE A 139 -7.74 -3.77 -4.61
CA ILE A 139 -7.75 -3.28 -5.99
C ILE A 139 -6.86 -2.04 -6.13
N LEU A 140 -6.95 -1.07 -5.23
CA LEU A 140 -6.08 0.11 -5.27
C LEU A 140 -4.60 -0.27 -5.18
N LEU A 141 -4.24 -1.18 -4.26
CA LEU A 141 -2.86 -1.65 -4.14
C LEU A 141 -2.39 -2.43 -5.37
N LEU A 142 -3.24 -3.24 -6.00
CA LEU A 142 -2.86 -4.17 -7.07
C LEU A 142 -3.09 -3.65 -8.50
N ASP A 143 -3.89 -2.61 -8.67
CA ASP A 143 -4.22 -2.02 -9.97
C ASP A 143 -3.73 -0.57 -10.07
N GLN A 144 -4.04 0.28 -9.09
CA GLN A 144 -3.74 1.71 -9.19
C GLN A 144 -2.29 2.03 -8.80
N VAL A 145 -1.84 1.56 -7.62
CA VAL A 145 -0.47 1.82 -7.12
C VAL A 145 0.62 1.41 -8.12
N PRO A 146 0.56 0.24 -8.81
CA PRO A 146 1.60 -0.17 -9.74
C PRO A 146 1.72 0.78 -10.96
N ARG A 147 0.61 1.40 -11.37
CA ARG A 147 0.58 2.36 -12.50
C ARG A 147 1.32 3.67 -12.16
N ASN A 148 1.37 4.06 -10.89
CA ASN A 148 2.24 5.15 -10.40
C ASN A 148 3.67 4.67 -10.14
N VAL A 149 3.84 3.57 -9.40
CA VAL A 149 5.15 3.13 -8.89
C VAL A 149 6.07 2.64 -10.01
N PHE A 150 5.51 2.02 -11.06
CA PHE A 150 6.24 1.38 -12.16
C PHE A 150 5.88 1.94 -13.53
N ARG A 151 5.54 3.25 -13.60
CA ARG A 151 5.16 3.91 -14.85
C ARG A 151 6.09 3.57 -16.01
N GLY A 152 5.51 3.15 -17.14
CA GLY A 152 6.25 2.79 -18.34
C GLY A 152 7.02 1.47 -18.26
N LYS A 153 6.76 0.62 -17.27
CA LYS A 153 7.42 -0.68 -17.09
C LYS A 153 6.39 -1.82 -17.02
N PRO A 154 6.76 -3.07 -17.38
CA PRO A 154 5.87 -4.22 -17.29
C PRO A 154 5.24 -4.44 -15.91
N GLN A 155 5.96 -4.09 -14.85
CA GLN A 155 5.50 -4.24 -13.47
C GLN A 155 4.23 -3.45 -13.16
N ALA A 156 3.89 -2.41 -13.94
CA ALA A 156 2.65 -1.68 -13.80
C ALA A 156 1.39 -2.54 -14.07
N TYR A 157 1.56 -3.67 -14.76
CA TYR A 157 0.47 -4.57 -15.16
C TYR A 157 0.57 -5.96 -14.51
N ALA A 158 1.62 -6.22 -13.73
CA ALA A 158 1.96 -7.56 -13.24
C ALA A 158 0.93 -8.15 -12.26
N THR A 159 0.13 -7.29 -11.63
CA THR A 159 -0.89 -7.67 -10.65
C THR A 159 -2.32 -7.42 -11.14
N ASP A 160 -2.52 -7.06 -12.41
CA ASP A 160 -3.85 -6.78 -13.00
C ASP A 160 -4.81 -7.97 -12.83
N SER A 161 -4.36 -9.20 -13.06
CA SER A 161 -5.19 -10.41 -12.92
C SER A 161 -5.68 -10.64 -11.49
N LYS A 162 -4.85 -10.29 -10.50
CA LYS A 162 -5.19 -10.41 -9.09
C LYS A 162 -6.19 -9.33 -8.66
N ALA A 163 -5.99 -8.09 -9.14
CA ALA A 163 -6.96 -7.02 -8.92
C ALA A 163 -8.32 -7.35 -9.55
N LEU A 164 -8.33 -7.92 -10.76
CA LEU A 164 -9.55 -8.37 -11.43
C LEU A 164 -10.28 -9.47 -10.63
N THR A 165 -9.54 -10.37 -9.99
CA THR A 165 -10.12 -11.40 -9.11
C THR A 165 -10.83 -10.76 -7.92
N ALA A 166 -10.23 -9.77 -7.27
CA ALA A 166 -10.85 -9.03 -6.18
C ALA A 166 -12.08 -8.22 -6.62
N ALA A 167 -12.01 -7.57 -7.79
CA ALA A 167 -13.12 -6.83 -8.36
C ALA A 167 -14.33 -7.74 -8.66
N ARG A 168 -14.08 -8.91 -9.27
CA ARG A 168 -15.13 -9.89 -9.53
C ARG A 168 -15.76 -10.41 -8.25
N TYR A 169 -14.93 -10.75 -7.26
CA TYR A 169 -15.44 -11.21 -5.97
C TYR A 169 -16.39 -10.18 -5.32
N ALA A 170 -16.03 -8.90 -5.32
CA ALA A 170 -16.87 -7.85 -4.76
C ALA A 170 -18.19 -7.64 -5.54
N VAL A 171 -18.13 -7.65 -6.88
CA VAL A 171 -19.31 -7.49 -7.75
C VAL A 171 -20.26 -8.69 -7.63
N ASP A 172 -19.74 -9.91 -7.59
CA ASP A 172 -20.55 -11.13 -7.48
C ASP A 172 -21.31 -11.21 -6.15
N HIS A 173 -20.74 -10.63 -5.08
CA HIS A 173 -21.41 -10.48 -3.79
C HIS A 173 -22.31 -9.23 -3.69
N GLY A 174 -22.28 -8.36 -4.71
CA GLY A 174 -23.04 -7.10 -4.75
C GLY A 174 -22.58 -6.05 -3.75
N TRP A 175 -21.37 -6.17 -3.20
CA TRP A 175 -20.85 -5.25 -2.19
C TRP A 175 -20.52 -3.85 -2.72
N ASP A 176 -20.41 -3.72 -4.04
CA ASP A 176 -20.21 -2.45 -4.72
C ASP A 176 -21.44 -1.53 -4.69
N LYS A 177 -22.65 -2.09 -4.54
CA LYS A 177 -23.92 -1.36 -4.71
C LYS A 177 -24.14 -0.23 -3.69
N GLU A 178 -23.65 -0.41 -2.46
CA GLU A 178 -23.77 0.57 -1.37
C GLU A 178 -22.60 1.57 -1.33
N MET A 179 -21.62 1.43 -2.23
CA MET A 179 -20.44 2.28 -2.24
C MET A 179 -20.69 3.58 -3.03
N PRO A 180 -20.06 4.71 -2.64
CA PRO A 180 -20.10 5.94 -3.42
C PRO A 180 -19.60 5.74 -4.85
N SER A 181 -20.17 6.46 -5.82
CA SER A 181 -19.81 6.32 -7.24
C SER A 181 -18.32 6.48 -7.51
N THR A 182 -17.66 7.42 -6.83
CA THR A 182 -16.20 7.63 -6.91
C THR A 182 -15.41 6.39 -6.48
N GLN A 183 -15.89 5.61 -5.51
CA GLN A 183 -15.23 4.38 -5.09
C GLN A 183 -15.53 3.23 -6.06
N ARG A 184 -16.80 3.10 -6.48
CA ARG A 184 -17.25 2.09 -7.45
C ARG A 184 -16.46 2.15 -8.75
N ARG A 185 -16.15 3.35 -9.26
CA ARG A 185 -15.36 3.49 -10.50
C ARG A 185 -13.99 2.80 -10.41
N TYR A 186 -13.32 2.86 -9.26
CA TYR A 186 -12.03 2.19 -9.03
C TYR A 186 -12.21 0.69 -8.79
N LEU A 187 -13.28 0.29 -8.12
CA LEU A 187 -13.64 -1.12 -7.98
C LEU A 187 -13.86 -1.77 -9.36
N TYR A 188 -14.40 -1.03 -10.33
CA TYR A 188 -14.64 -1.51 -11.68
C TYR A 188 -13.43 -1.41 -12.61
N SER A 189 -12.44 -0.57 -12.30
CA SER A 189 -11.26 -0.35 -13.16
C SER A 189 -10.54 -1.64 -13.60
N PRO A 190 -10.37 -2.69 -12.78
CA PRO A 190 -9.72 -3.92 -13.23
C PRO A 190 -10.42 -4.61 -14.41
N PHE A 191 -11.75 -4.55 -14.50
CA PHE A 191 -12.47 -5.05 -15.69
C PHE A 191 -12.11 -4.25 -16.93
N ASN A 192 -12.02 -2.93 -16.78
CA ASN A 192 -11.65 -2.00 -17.85
C ASN A 192 -10.20 -2.19 -18.31
N HIS A 193 -9.31 -2.64 -17.42
CA HIS A 193 -7.90 -2.88 -17.71
C HIS A 193 -7.60 -4.28 -18.26
N SER A 194 -8.55 -5.20 -18.24
CA SER A 194 -8.40 -6.56 -18.78
C SER A 194 -8.35 -6.55 -20.31
N GLU A 195 -7.52 -7.41 -20.89
CA GLU A 195 -7.46 -7.62 -22.35
C GLU A 195 -8.40 -8.73 -22.83
N GLU A 196 -9.30 -9.20 -21.97
CA GLU A 196 -10.29 -10.23 -22.28
C GLU A 196 -11.65 -9.60 -22.63
N MET A 197 -12.23 -10.00 -23.77
CA MET A 197 -13.52 -9.45 -24.24
C MET A 197 -14.68 -9.65 -23.26
N LYS A 198 -14.69 -10.76 -22.51
CA LYS A 198 -15.70 -11.02 -21.48
C LYS A 198 -15.64 -10.00 -20.34
N ASP A 199 -14.45 -9.54 -19.98
CA ASP A 199 -14.26 -8.59 -18.90
C ASP A 199 -14.59 -7.17 -19.37
N GLN A 200 -14.25 -6.85 -20.62
CA GLN A 200 -14.67 -5.60 -21.26
C GLN A 200 -16.20 -5.47 -21.34
N ALA A 201 -16.91 -6.56 -21.64
CA ALA A 201 -18.38 -6.56 -21.62
C ALA A 201 -18.94 -6.27 -20.21
N VAL A 202 -18.32 -6.84 -19.15
CA VAL A 202 -18.68 -6.56 -17.76
C VAL A 202 -18.36 -5.11 -17.39
N SER A 203 -17.18 -4.60 -17.78
CA SER A 203 -16.78 -3.20 -17.61
C SER A 203 -17.84 -2.26 -18.19
N LEU A 204 -18.23 -2.46 -19.45
CA LEU A 204 -19.21 -1.62 -20.11
C LEU A 204 -20.56 -1.62 -19.40
N ARG A 205 -21.03 -2.77 -18.94
CA ARG A 205 -22.26 -2.88 -18.15
C ARG A 205 -22.15 -2.10 -16.83
N LEU A 206 -21.10 -2.35 -16.05
CA LEU A 206 -20.90 -1.72 -14.73
C LEU A 206 -20.75 -0.20 -14.82
N PHE A 207 -19.97 0.31 -15.78
CA PHE A 207 -19.83 1.75 -15.99
C PHE A 207 -21.09 2.41 -16.57
N THR A 208 -21.93 1.66 -17.30
CA THR A 208 -23.25 2.15 -17.72
C THR A 208 -24.18 2.31 -16.52
N GLU A 209 -24.23 1.29 -15.65
CA GLU A 209 -25.02 1.30 -14.41
C GLU A 209 -24.54 2.37 -13.42
N LEU A 210 -23.24 2.70 -13.42
CA LEU A 210 -22.66 3.75 -12.58
C LEU A 210 -23.17 5.16 -12.92
N GLY A 211 -23.55 5.40 -14.18
CA GLY A 211 -24.09 6.68 -14.65
C GLY A 211 -23.08 7.81 -14.87
N ASP A 212 -21.79 7.58 -14.60
CA ASP A 212 -20.71 8.55 -14.84
C ASP A 212 -20.30 8.58 -16.32
N GLN A 213 -20.74 9.62 -17.04
CA GLN A 213 -20.51 9.76 -18.47
C GLN A 213 -19.02 9.86 -18.85
N TYR A 214 -18.19 10.45 -17.99
CA TYR A 214 -16.77 10.62 -18.27
C TYR A 214 -16.05 9.26 -18.26
N HIS A 215 -16.28 8.45 -17.24
CA HIS A 215 -15.66 7.12 -17.16
C HIS A 215 -16.29 6.11 -18.12
N LEU A 216 -17.60 6.24 -18.41
CA LEU A 216 -18.26 5.43 -19.43
C LEU A 216 -17.69 5.66 -20.84
N HIS A 217 -17.27 6.88 -21.16
CA HIS A 217 -16.56 7.16 -22.42
C HIS A 217 -15.29 6.30 -22.56
N TRP A 218 -14.47 6.23 -21.50
CA TRP A 218 -13.26 5.41 -21.48
C TRP A 218 -13.57 3.92 -21.56
N ALA A 219 -14.56 3.42 -20.82
CA ALA A 219 -14.97 2.02 -20.87
C ALA A 219 -15.41 1.59 -22.29
N LYS A 220 -16.14 2.46 -23.01
CA LYS A 220 -16.49 2.24 -24.42
C LYS A 220 -15.26 2.21 -25.33
N SER A 221 -14.32 3.13 -25.12
CA SER A 221 -13.08 3.21 -25.90
C SER A 221 -12.23 1.94 -25.75
N PHE A 222 -12.04 1.47 -24.50
CA PHE A 222 -11.28 0.25 -24.23
C PHE A 222 -11.98 -1.00 -24.78
N TYR A 223 -13.30 -1.10 -24.64
CA TYR A 223 -14.07 -2.17 -25.26
C TYR A 223 -13.82 -2.26 -26.78
N GLU A 224 -13.90 -1.13 -27.49
CA GLU A 224 -13.68 -1.11 -28.94
C GLU A 224 -12.21 -1.34 -29.34
N GLU A 225 -11.24 -0.98 -28.50
CA GLU A 225 -9.83 -1.32 -28.73
C GLU A 225 -9.61 -2.84 -28.59
N ILE A 226 -10.05 -3.45 -27.49
CA ILE A 226 -9.90 -4.89 -27.26
C ILE A 226 -10.69 -5.69 -28.30
N LYS A 227 -11.88 -5.23 -28.71
CA LYS A 227 -12.67 -5.88 -29.76
C LYS A 227 -11.95 -5.91 -31.11
N ARG A 228 -11.23 -4.84 -31.46
CA ARG A 228 -10.51 -4.74 -32.73
C ARG A 228 -9.16 -5.48 -32.70
N ASN A 229 -8.43 -5.37 -31.59
CA ASN A 229 -7.02 -5.74 -31.53
C ASN A 229 -6.75 -6.97 -30.65
N GLY A 230 -7.73 -7.42 -29.86
CA GLY A 230 -7.60 -8.47 -28.85
C GLY A 230 -6.75 -8.06 -27.64
N ARG A 231 -6.23 -6.82 -27.61
CA ARG A 231 -5.32 -6.30 -26.58
C ARG A 231 -5.18 -4.78 -26.67
N PHE A 232 -4.56 -4.18 -25.66
CA PHE A 232 -4.16 -2.78 -25.69
C PHE A 232 -2.85 -2.60 -26.45
N VAL A 233 -2.92 -2.00 -27.64
CA VAL A 233 -1.76 -1.86 -28.54
C VAL A 233 -0.69 -0.93 -27.92
N HIS A 234 -1.12 0.06 -27.15
CA HIS A 234 -0.18 0.95 -26.45
C HIS A 234 0.71 0.22 -25.42
N ARG A 235 0.31 -0.98 -24.95
CA ARG A 235 1.11 -1.81 -24.04
C ARG A 235 2.17 -2.65 -24.76
N ASP A 236 2.08 -2.82 -26.08
CA ASP A 236 2.94 -3.74 -26.85
C ASP A 236 4.43 -3.43 -26.64
N ARG A 237 4.83 -2.15 -26.76
CA ARG A 237 6.20 -1.72 -26.49
C ARG A 237 6.65 -1.97 -25.06
N ILE A 238 5.76 -1.82 -24.08
CA ILE A 238 6.09 -2.00 -22.66
C ILE A 238 6.23 -3.49 -22.33
N LEU A 239 5.39 -4.32 -22.93
CA LEU A 239 5.30 -5.77 -22.67
C LEU A 239 6.18 -6.61 -23.60
N GLY A 240 6.80 -6.02 -24.62
CA GLY A 240 7.72 -6.72 -25.53
C GLY A 240 7.04 -7.67 -26.51
N ARG A 241 5.87 -7.29 -27.02
CA ARG A 241 5.05 -8.07 -27.96
C ARG A 241 4.71 -7.30 -29.23
#